data_AF-A0A962UXG2-F1
#
_entry.id   AF-A0A962UXG2-F1
#
_cell.length_a   1.000
_cell.length_b   1.000
_cell.length_c   1.000
_cell.angle_alpha   90.00
_cell.angle_beta   90.00
_cell.angle_gamma   90.00
#
_symmetry.space_group_name_H-M   'P 1'
#
loop_
_entity.id
_entity.type
_entity.pdbx_description
1 polymer ?
#
loop_
_entity_poly.entity_id
_entity_poly.type
_entity_poly.pdbx_seq_one_letter_code
_entity_poly.pdbx_strand_id
1 'polypeptide(L)'
;VFVTSFYSFRLYFVVFHGKERFNTDAQHDTHASHDAHDGHHHGGVPHETPAVVTVPLILLAIPSVIIGALTIGPMLYGDVFNSSIFVNPEHNPLHPMAEEYHGWWQYALHSFINFNIPAFWLTLAGAVSAWYLYLKRPELPGQIQAKFAQSKPLSILQTTLEQKYWFDYVNERYIATGGRLLGRGLWKYSDAGLIDGLIVNGTSKAIGWLATIVRRVQTGFLYHYAFAMIIGLLGLLTWVVS
;
A
#
# COMPACT_ATOMS: atom_id res chain seq x y z
N VAL A 1 -20.04 -3.86 -15.21
CA VAL A 1 -21.12 -4.17 -14.23
C VAL A 1 -21.25 -5.65 -13.90
N PHE A 2 -21.24 -6.58 -14.89
CA PHE A 2 -21.34 -8.03 -14.61
C PHE A 2 -20.25 -8.52 -13.65
N VAL A 3 -18.97 -8.30 -13.99
CA VAL A 3 -17.82 -8.76 -13.17
C VAL A 3 -17.87 -8.13 -11.77
N THR A 4 -18.23 -6.85 -11.69
CA THR A 4 -18.39 -6.12 -10.43
C THR A 4 -19.45 -6.73 -9.52
N SER A 5 -20.61 -7.02 -10.09
CA SER A 5 -21.69 -7.72 -9.40
C SER A 5 -21.24 -9.12 -8.97
N PHE A 6 -20.62 -9.86 -9.88
CA PHE A 6 -20.17 -11.23 -9.62
C PHE A 6 -19.20 -11.31 -8.44
N TYR A 7 -18.16 -10.47 -8.38
CA TYR A 7 -17.21 -10.54 -7.26
C TYR A 7 -17.84 -10.06 -5.94
N SER A 8 -18.72 -9.05 -5.99
CA SER A 8 -19.38 -8.51 -4.78
C SER A 8 -20.34 -9.53 -4.16
N PHE A 9 -21.20 -10.14 -4.98
CA PHE A 9 -22.12 -11.18 -4.54
C PHE A 9 -21.40 -12.49 -4.20
N ARG A 10 -20.30 -12.83 -4.88
CA ARG A 10 -19.45 -13.95 -4.46
C ARG A 10 -18.98 -13.77 -3.02
N LEU A 11 -18.45 -12.60 -2.67
CA LEU A 11 -18.00 -12.31 -1.30
C LEU A 11 -19.17 -12.42 -0.32
N TYR A 12 -20.31 -11.79 -0.61
CA TYR A 12 -21.50 -11.84 0.23
C TYR A 12 -22.00 -13.29 0.46
N PHE A 13 -22.13 -14.08 -0.60
CA PHE A 13 -22.61 -15.46 -0.49
C PHE A 13 -21.61 -16.37 0.22
N VAL A 14 -20.31 -16.28 -0.10
CA VAL A 14 -19.29 -17.11 0.53
C VAL A 14 -19.17 -16.82 2.03
N VAL A 15 -19.29 -15.55 2.43
CA VAL A 15 -19.14 -15.14 3.84
C VAL A 15 -20.41 -15.42 4.65
N PHE A 16 -21.59 -15.08 4.15
CA PHE A 16 -22.81 -15.10 4.97
C PHE A 16 -23.76 -16.27 4.69
N HIS A 17 -23.72 -16.88 3.51
CA HIS A 17 -24.69 -17.92 3.11
C HIS A 17 -24.05 -19.27 2.82
N GLY A 18 -22.71 -19.32 2.71
CA GLY A 18 -21.95 -20.54 2.49
C GLY A 18 -21.93 -21.43 3.72
N LYS A 19 -21.34 -22.63 3.56
CA LYS A 19 -21.11 -23.53 4.69
C LYS A 19 -20.19 -22.87 5.71
N GLU A 20 -20.59 -22.94 6.96
CA GLU A 20 -19.83 -22.46 8.13
C GLU A 20 -18.45 -23.12 8.18
N ARG A 21 -17.41 -22.31 8.43
CA ARG A 21 -16.00 -22.77 8.48
C ARG A 21 -15.33 -22.52 9.83
N PHE A 22 -16.08 -22.06 10.84
CA PHE A 22 -15.53 -21.65 12.12
C PHE A 22 -15.24 -22.80 13.09
N ASN A 23 -15.68 -24.03 12.81
CA ASN A 23 -15.53 -25.18 13.71
C ASN A 23 -14.76 -26.36 13.09
N THR A 24 -13.98 -26.12 12.02
CA THR A 24 -13.30 -27.19 11.27
C THR A 24 -11.86 -27.49 11.71
N ASP A 25 -11.26 -26.69 12.61
CA ASP A 25 -9.84 -26.81 12.95
C ASP A 25 -9.54 -26.73 14.46
N ALA A 26 -10.41 -27.26 15.33
CA ALA A 26 -10.07 -27.45 16.74
C ALA A 26 -9.05 -28.59 16.99
N GLN A 27 -8.39 -29.11 15.94
CA GLN A 27 -7.56 -30.32 16.02
C GLN A 27 -6.12 -30.15 15.51
N HIS A 28 -5.67 -28.93 15.18
CA HIS A 28 -4.31 -28.71 14.64
C HIS A 28 -3.39 -27.75 15.41
N ASP A 29 -3.80 -27.24 16.58
CA ASP A 29 -2.94 -26.39 17.41
C ASP A 29 -2.38 -27.14 18.63
N THR A 30 -1.64 -28.22 18.38
CA THR A 30 -0.77 -28.85 19.39
C THR A 30 0.68 -28.81 18.98
N HIS A 31 1.27 -27.61 18.85
CA HIS A 31 2.72 -27.46 18.86
C HIS A 31 3.18 -26.21 19.64
N ALA A 32 3.56 -26.46 20.89
CA ALA A 32 4.78 -25.98 21.55
C ALA A 32 5.04 -24.46 21.71
N SER A 33 4.63 -23.96 22.88
CA SER A 33 5.51 -23.33 23.91
C SER A 33 6.51 -22.24 23.50
N HIS A 34 6.20 -20.97 23.82
CA HIS A 34 6.76 -20.19 24.94
C HIS A 34 6.55 -18.68 24.67
N ASP A 35 6.27 -17.95 25.75
CA ASP A 35 6.32 -16.49 25.93
C ASP A 35 5.04 -15.64 25.75
N ALA A 36 4.59 -15.15 26.92
CA ALA A 36 4.09 -13.82 27.23
C ALA A 36 2.71 -13.34 26.71
N HIS A 37 1.75 -13.35 27.65
CA HIS A 37 0.67 -12.39 27.91
C HIS A 37 -0.35 -12.01 26.79
N ASP A 38 -1.63 -12.03 27.19
CA ASP A 38 -2.85 -11.65 26.45
C ASP A 38 -3.41 -12.66 25.43
N GLY A 39 -3.83 -13.81 25.97
CA GLY A 39 -4.66 -14.80 25.28
C GLY A 39 -6.10 -14.32 25.07
N HIS A 40 -6.32 -13.47 24.07
CA HIS A 40 -7.64 -13.32 23.48
C HIS A 40 -7.91 -14.51 22.54
N HIS A 41 -8.58 -15.53 23.09
CA HIS A 41 -9.13 -16.65 22.35
C HIS A 41 -10.17 -16.17 21.33
N HIS A 42 -9.74 -15.80 20.12
CA HIS A 42 -10.64 -15.40 19.02
C HIS A 42 -11.20 -16.60 18.21
N GLY A 43 -11.22 -17.80 18.80
CA GLY A 43 -11.73 -19.03 18.19
C GLY A 43 -13.16 -19.38 18.59
N GLY A 44 -14.06 -18.38 18.66
CA GLY A 44 -15.47 -18.57 19.07
C GLY A 44 -16.45 -18.49 17.89
N VAL A 45 -17.67 -19.01 18.10
CA VAL A 45 -18.81 -18.81 17.19
C VAL A 45 -18.99 -17.30 16.96
N PRO A 46 -19.15 -16.84 15.71
CA PRO A 46 -19.39 -15.43 15.43
C PRO A 46 -20.57 -14.89 16.25
N HIS A 47 -20.35 -13.79 16.96
CA HIS A 47 -21.40 -13.09 17.70
C HIS A 47 -21.74 -11.77 17.01
N GLU A 48 -22.96 -11.27 17.25
CA GLU A 48 -23.38 -9.97 16.77
C GLU A 48 -22.45 -8.86 17.28
N THR A 49 -22.25 -7.84 16.45
CA THR A 49 -21.39 -6.71 16.81
C THR A 49 -22.07 -5.81 17.85
N PRO A 50 -21.32 -5.23 18.80
CA PRO A 50 -21.90 -4.33 19.81
C PRO A 50 -22.51 -3.09 19.14
N ALA A 51 -23.47 -2.44 19.81
CA ALA A 51 -24.18 -1.27 19.30
C ALA A 51 -23.25 -0.12 18.85
N VAL A 52 -22.06 -0.04 19.44
CA VAL A 52 -21.00 0.92 19.09
C VAL A 52 -20.54 0.77 17.63
N VAL A 53 -20.69 -0.41 17.02
CA VAL A 53 -20.35 -0.67 15.61
C VAL A 53 -21.58 -0.58 14.70
N THR A 54 -22.71 -1.18 15.10
CA THR A 54 -23.91 -1.23 14.25
C THR A 54 -24.55 0.13 14.04
N VAL A 55 -24.61 0.97 15.09
CA VAL A 55 -25.26 2.29 15.00
C VAL A 55 -24.53 3.22 14.02
N PRO A 56 -23.19 3.38 14.06
CA PRO A 56 -22.48 4.16 13.03
C PRO A 56 -22.67 3.64 11.61
N LEU A 57 -22.66 2.32 11.40
CA LEU A 57 -22.85 1.73 10.06
C LEU A 57 -24.24 2.06 9.49
N ILE A 58 -25.29 1.94 10.30
CA ILE A 58 -26.66 2.31 9.90
C ILE A 58 -26.74 3.83 9.65
N LEU A 59 -26.14 4.64 10.53
CA LEU A 59 -26.14 6.09 10.43
C LEU A 59 -25.37 6.59 9.20
N LEU A 60 -24.38 5.86 8.70
CA LEU A 60 -23.71 6.15 7.43
C LEU A 60 -24.54 5.73 6.21
N ALA A 61 -25.27 4.62 6.29
CA ALA A 61 -26.07 4.11 5.17
C ALA A 61 -27.22 5.06 4.77
N ILE A 62 -27.92 5.64 5.75
CA ILE A 62 -29.05 6.56 5.52
C ILE A 62 -28.64 7.80 4.68
N PRO A 63 -27.66 8.62 5.08
CA PRO A 63 -27.23 9.77 4.30
C PRO A 63 -26.59 9.37 2.96
N SER A 64 -25.94 8.20 2.84
CA SER A 64 -25.46 7.72 1.54
C SER A 64 -26.60 7.55 0.52
N VAL A 65 -27.73 6.97 0.94
CA VAL A 65 -28.91 6.82 0.07
C VAL A 65 -29.53 8.19 -0.25
N ILE A 66 -29.70 9.04 0.76
CA ILE A 66 -30.31 10.37 0.59
C ILE A 66 -29.49 11.24 -0.36
N ILE A 67 -28.18 11.34 -0.12
CA ILE A 67 -27.28 12.12 -0.98
C ILE A 67 -27.30 11.56 -2.39
N GLY A 68 -27.18 10.24 -2.57
CA GLY A 68 -27.26 9.63 -3.90
C GLY A 68 -28.54 9.98 -4.66
N ALA A 69 -29.69 9.92 -3.98
CA ALA A 69 -30.98 10.27 -4.58
C ALA A 69 -31.10 11.77 -4.93
N LEU A 70 -30.56 12.66 -4.10
CA LEU A 70 -30.63 14.11 -4.32
C LEU A 70 -29.60 14.60 -5.35
N THR A 71 -28.38 14.04 -5.35
CA THR A 71 -27.26 14.56 -6.14
C THR A 71 -27.15 13.96 -7.52
N ILE A 72 -27.78 12.81 -7.81
CA ILE A 72 -27.63 12.15 -9.13
C ILE A 72 -28.01 13.08 -10.30
N GLY A 73 -29.07 13.87 -10.17
CA GLY A 73 -29.47 14.85 -11.19
C GLY A 73 -28.45 15.98 -11.36
N PRO A 74 -28.18 16.78 -10.30
CA PRO A 74 -27.20 17.86 -10.35
C PRO A 74 -25.77 17.42 -10.72
N MET A 75 -25.38 16.20 -10.36
CA MET A 75 -24.06 15.64 -10.64
C MET A 75 -23.90 15.23 -12.11
N LEU A 76 -24.94 14.66 -12.72
CA LEU A 76 -24.90 14.19 -14.11
C LEU A 76 -25.23 15.29 -15.12
N TYR A 77 -26.18 16.17 -14.78
CA TYR A 77 -26.76 17.14 -15.71
C TYR A 77 -26.62 18.60 -15.27
N GLY A 78 -26.08 18.85 -14.07
CA GLY A 78 -25.81 20.20 -13.58
C GLY A 78 -24.35 20.63 -13.79
N ASP A 79 -23.98 21.75 -13.16
CA ASP A 79 -22.66 22.37 -13.34
C ASP A 79 -21.56 21.80 -12.43
N VAL A 80 -21.79 20.66 -11.75
CA VAL A 80 -20.84 20.09 -10.79
C VAL A 80 -19.48 19.79 -11.43
N PHE A 81 -19.47 19.30 -12.67
CA PHE A 81 -18.25 18.97 -13.41
C PHE A 81 -17.88 19.98 -14.50
N ASN A 82 -18.65 21.06 -14.66
CA ASN A 82 -18.58 22.10 -15.71
C ASN A 82 -17.29 22.08 -16.56
N SER A 83 -16.20 22.71 -16.09
CA SER A 83 -14.93 22.81 -16.82
C SER A 83 -13.95 21.66 -16.57
N SER A 84 -14.27 20.73 -15.66
CA SER A 84 -13.44 19.57 -15.35
C SER A 84 -13.57 18.45 -16.37
N ILE A 85 -14.71 18.38 -17.06
CA ILE A 85 -14.97 17.39 -18.12
C ILE A 85 -15.34 18.15 -19.39
N PHE A 86 -14.45 18.12 -20.39
CA PHE A 86 -14.74 18.68 -21.70
C PHE A 86 -15.67 17.75 -22.49
N VAL A 87 -16.88 18.23 -22.81
CA VAL A 87 -17.82 17.54 -23.69
C VAL A 87 -17.89 18.31 -25.00
N ASN A 88 -17.60 17.63 -26.12
CA ASN A 88 -17.68 18.25 -27.44
C ASN A 88 -19.14 18.66 -27.73
N PRO A 89 -19.43 19.95 -28.00
CA PRO A 89 -20.79 20.41 -28.29
C PRO A 89 -21.46 19.73 -29.49
N GLU A 90 -20.68 19.30 -30.49
CA GLU A 90 -21.21 18.64 -31.69
C GLU A 90 -21.63 17.18 -31.45
N HIS A 91 -21.11 16.56 -30.39
CA HIS A 91 -21.36 15.16 -30.03
C HIS A 91 -21.59 15.05 -28.53
N ASN A 92 -22.60 15.75 -28.03
CA ASN A 92 -22.95 15.72 -26.61
C ASN A 92 -23.99 14.62 -26.32
N PRO A 93 -23.58 13.41 -25.88
CA PRO A 93 -24.53 12.34 -25.54
C PRO A 93 -25.38 12.67 -24.32
N LEU A 94 -24.96 13.62 -23.47
CA LEU A 94 -25.67 13.95 -22.23
C LEU A 94 -26.92 14.79 -22.47
N HIS A 95 -26.95 15.57 -23.56
CA HIS A 95 -28.08 16.46 -23.88
C HIS A 95 -29.40 15.69 -24.08
N PRO A 96 -29.51 14.70 -24.97
CA PRO A 96 -30.74 13.91 -25.10
C PRO A 96 -31.06 13.08 -23.85
N MET A 97 -30.03 12.60 -23.13
CA MET A 97 -30.22 11.84 -21.89
C MET A 97 -30.74 12.70 -20.72
N ALA A 98 -30.53 14.01 -20.75
CA ALA A 98 -31.06 14.95 -19.75
C ALA A 98 -32.57 15.15 -19.93
N GLU A 99 -33.06 15.13 -21.17
CA GLU A 99 -34.49 15.28 -21.49
C GLU A 99 -35.31 14.07 -21.01
N GLU A 100 -34.72 12.87 -21.07
CA GLU A 100 -35.33 11.61 -20.61
C GLU A 100 -35.23 11.40 -19.09
N TYR A 101 -34.43 12.22 -18.38
CA TYR A 101 -34.27 12.10 -16.94
C TYR A 101 -35.41 12.78 -16.18
N HIS A 102 -36.31 11.95 -15.63
CA HIS A 102 -37.48 12.42 -14.88
C HIS A 102 -37.37 12.22 -13.37
N GLY A 103 -36.16 12.19 -12.82
CA GLY A 103 -35.91 12.03 -11.38
C GLY A 103 -35.38 10.65 -11.00
N TRP A 104 -34.78 10.56 -9.80
CA TRP A 104 -34.05 9.37 -9.34
C TRP A 104 -34.96 8.14 -9.18
N TRP A 105 -36.21 8.34 -8.76
CA TRP A 105 -37.18 7.28 -8.57
C TRP A 105 -37.63 6.68 -9.91
N GLN A 106 -37.97 7.55 -10.87
CA GLN A 106 -38.30 7.17 -12.24
C GLN A 106 -37.12 6.47 -12.91
N TYR A 107 -35.90 6.99 -12.71
CA TYR A 107 -34.68 6.37 -13.23
C TYR A 107 -34.43 4.96 -12.65
N ALA A 108 -34.63 4.78 -11.35
CA ALA A 108 -34.53 3.48 -10.69
C ALA A 108 -35.59 2.49 -11.20
N LEU A 109 -36.85 2.91 -11.32
CA LEU A 109 -37.93 2.08 -11.86
C LEU A 109 -37.72 1.76 -13.35
N HIS A 110 -37.27 2.75 -14.12
CA HIS A 110 -36.98 2.59 -15.54
C HIS A 110 -35.90 1.52 -15.75
N SER A 111 -34.91 1.44 -14.86
CA SER A 111 -33.88 0.38 -14.87
C SER A 111 -34.44 -1.03 -14.62
N PHE A 112 -35.53 -1.16 -13.87
CA PHE A 112 -36.16 -2.46 -13.55
C PHE A 112 -37.17 -2.90 -14.61
N ILE A 113 -37.96 -1.96 -15.13
CA ILE A 113 -39.10 -2.25 -16.00
C ILE A 113 -38.65 -2.36 -17.46
N ASN A 114 -37.64 -1.60 -17.89
CA ASN A 114 -37.19 -1.61 -19.28
C ASN A 114 -36.18 -2.72 -19.53
N PHE A 115 -36.61 -3.73 -20.29
CA PHE A 115 -35.75 -4.85 -20.68
C PHE A 115 -34.55 -4.43 -21.54
N ASN A 116 -34.64 -3.27 -22.21
CA ASN A 116 -33.61 -2.76 -23.10
C ASN A 116 -32.39 -2.14 -22.39
N ILE A 117 -32.31 -2.18 -21.06
CA ILE A 117 -31.15 -1.68 -20.30
C ILE A 117 -30.22 -2.84 -19.98
N PRO A 118 -29.14 -3.06 -20.77
CA PRO A 118 -28.27 -4.21 -20.57
C PRO A 118 -27.54 -4.15 -19.22
N ALA A 119 -27.32 -2.96 -18.67
CA ALA A 119 -26.57 -2.80 -17.42
C ALA A 119 -27.25 -3.48 -16.22
N PHE A 120 -28.57 -3.36 -16.07
CA PHE A 120 -29.32 -4.00 -15.00
C PHE A 120 -29.27 -5.53 -15.13
N TRP A 121 -29.57 -6.05 -16.32
CA TRP A 121 -29.56 -7.50 -16.59
C TRP A 121 -28.18 -8.12 -16.46
N LEU A 122 -27.12 -7.43 -16.88
CA LEU A 122 -25.74 -7.89 -16.66
C LEU A 122 -25.38 -7.91 -15.17
N THR A 123 -25.85 -6.94 -14.39
CA THR A 123 -25.65 -6.93 -12.93
C THR A 123 -26.38 -8.11 -12.29
N LEU A 124 -27.65 -8.35 -12.65
CA LEU A 124 -28.44 -9.48 -12.16
C LEU A 124 -27.82 -10.82 -12.58
N ALA A 125 -27.38 -10.96 -13.83
CA ALA A 125 -26.70 -12.15 -14.33
C ALA A 125 -25.42 -12.45 -13.56
N GLY A 126 -24.66 -11.42 -13.16
CA GLY A 126 -23.48 -11.56 -12.30
C GLY A 126 -23.84 -12.11 -10.92
N ALA A 127 -24.89 -11.56 -10.30
CA ALA A 127 -25.39 -12.00 -9.00
C ALA A 127 -25.89 -13.46 -9.04
N VAL A 128 -26.70 -13.81 -10.04
CA VAL A 128 -27.24 -15.16 -10.24
C VAL A 128 -26.13 -16.17 -10.52
N SER A 129 -25.14 -15.78 -11.33
CA SER A 129 -23.97 -16.61 -11.63
C SER A 129 -23.13 -16.89 -10.37
N ALA A 130 -22.92 -15.88 -9.51
CA ALA A 130 -22.24 -16.05 -8.23
C ALA A 130 -23.03 -16.95 -7.27
N TRP A 131 -24.35 -16.75 -7.17
CA TRP A 131 -25.25 -17.62 -6.38
C TRP A 131 -25.16 -19.08 -6.82
N TYR A 132 -25.23 -19.33 -8.14
CA TYR A 132 -25.17 -20.68 -8.67
C TYR A 132 -23.82 -21.36 -8.40
N LEU A 133 -22.71 -20.65 -8.65
CA LEU A 133 -21.36 -21.20 -8.53
C LEU A 133 -20.87 -21.37 -7.08
N TYR A 134 -21.31 -20.51 -6.15
CA TYR A 134 -20.79 -20.52 -4.77
C TYR A 134 -21.78 -21.08 -3.74
N LEU A 135 -23.09 -21.09 -4.04
CA LEU A 135 -24.10 -21.61 -3.13
C LEU A 135 -24.66 -22.96 -3.58
N LYS A 136 -25.07 -23.06 -4.85
CA LYS A 136 -25.72 -24.27 -5.36
C LYS A 136 -24.73 -25.37 -5.77
N ARG A 137 -23.58 -24.99 -6.36
CA ARG A 137 -22.55 -25.91 -6.86
C ARG A 137 -21.12 -25.43 -6.58
N PRO A 138 -20.69 -25.42 -5.31
CA PRO A 138 -19.37 -24.93 -4.89
C PRO A 138 -18.18 -25.72 -5.45
N GLU A 139 -18.41 -26.89 -6.04
CA GLU A 139 -17.41 -27.70 -6.73
C GLU A 139 -17.00 -27.13 -8.10
N LEU A 140 -17.89 -26.37 -8.76
CA LEU A 140 -17.66 -25.88 -10.12
C LEU A 140 -16.50 -24.88 -10.24
N PRO A 141 -16.34 -23.88 -9.35
CA PRO A 141 -15.20 -22.96 -9.40
C PRO A 141 -13.85 -23.68 -9.42
N GLY A 142 -13.68 -24.72 -8.59
CA GLY A 142 -12.45 -25.52 -8.55
C GLY A 142 -12.22 -26.31 -9.84
N GLN A 143 -13.28 -26.89 -10.41
CA GLN A 143 -13.19 -27.60 -11.70
C GLN A 143 -12.88 -26.65 -12.86
N ILE A 144 -13.47 -25.45 -12.87
CA ILE A 144 -13.19 -24.43 -13.88
C ILE A 144 -11.72 -24.01 -13.78
N GLN A 145 -11.22 -23.75 -12.56
CA GLN A 145 -9.82 -23.41 -12.33
C GLN A 145 -8.87 -24.52 -12.84
N ALA A 146 -9.16 -25.78 -12.52
CA ALA A 146 -8.37 -26.92 -12.98
C ALA A 146 -8.36 -27.04 -14.52
N LYS A 147 -9.49 -26.80 -15.17
CA LYS A 147 -9.59 -26.80 -16.65
C LYS A 147 -8.84 -25.63 -17.28
N PHE A 148 -8.88 -24.45 -16.67
CA PHE A 148 -8.15 -23.28 -17.15
C PHE A 148 -6.63 -23.48 -17.02
N ALA A 149 -6.18 -24.12 -15.93
CA ALA A 149 -4.78 -24.48 -15.72
C ALA A 149 -4.24 -25.46 -16.78
N GLN A 150 -5.09 -26.35 -17.34
CA GLN A 150 -4.69 -27.30 -18.38
C GLN A 150 -4.41 -26.62 -19.74
N SER A 151 -5.00 -25.45 -20.00
CA SER A 151 -4.85 -24.74 -21.27
C SER A 151 -3.80 -23.65 -21.13
N LYS A 152 -2.66 -23.76 -21.84
CA LYS A 152 -1.54 -22.78 -21.78
C LYS A 152 -1.98 -21.30 -21.84
N PRO A 153 -2.82 -20.85 -22.81
CA PRO A 153 -3.21 -19.44 -22.86
C PRO A 153 -4.09 -19.01 -21.67
N LEU A 154 -4.98 -19.89 -21.20
CA LEU A 154 -5.89 -19.58 -20.09
C LEU A 154 -5.17 -19.60 -18.74
N SER A 155 -4.20 -20.50 -18.58
CA SER A 155 -3.30 -20.56 -17.41
C SER A 155 -2.54 -19.25 -17.21
N ILE A 156 -2.03 -18.63 -18.29
CA ILE A 156 -1.33 -17.35 -18.21
C ILE A 156 -2.27 -16.24 -17.73
N LEU A 157 -3.49 -16.19 -18.28
CA LEU A 157 -4.50 -15.21 -17.86
C LEU A 157 -4.87 -15.38 -16.39
N GLN A 158 -5.13 -16.62 -15.95
CA GLN A 158 -5.44 -16.95 -14.57
C GLN A 158 -4.31 -16.53 -13.63
N THR A 159 -3.07 -16.93 -13.94
CA THR A 159 -1.89 -16.61 -13.11
C THR A 159 -1.69 -15.09 -13.03
N THR A 160 -1.92 -14.37 -14.12
CA THR A 160 -1.83 -12.90 -14.13
C THR A 160 -2.87 -12.26 -13.22
N LEU A 161 -4.12 -12.74 -13.23
CA LEU A 161 -5.17 -12.24 -12.33
C LEU A 161 -4.90 -12.60 -10.87
N GLU A 162 -4.41 -13.81 -10.59
CA GLU A 162 -4.04 -14.27 -9.24
C GLU A 162 -2.84 -13.48 -8.66
N GLN A 163 -1.86 -13.14 -9.50
CA GLN A 163 -0.68 -12.33 -9.13
C GLN A 163 -0.95 -10.82 -9.18
N LYS A 164 -2.22 -10.37 -9.14
CA LYS A 164 -2.61 -8.95 -9.20
C LYS A 164 -1.93 -8.19 -10.34
N TYR A 165 -1.95 -8.78 -11.54
CA TYR A 165 -1.29 -8.24 -12.74
C TYR A 165 0.23 -8.09 -12.63
N TRP A 166 0.88 -8.81 -11.71
CA TRP A 166 2.32 -8.72 -11.43
C TRP A 166 2.78 -7.35 -10.93
N PHE A 167 1.86 -6.46 -10.58
CA PHE A 167 2.19 -5.10 -10.15
C PHE A 167 2.99 -5.10 -8.86
N ASP A 168 2.57 -5.91 -7.88
CA ASP A 168 3.28 -6.09 -6.60
C ASP A 168 4.69 -6.66 -6.83
N TYR A 169 4.82 -7.69 -7.67
CA TYR A 169 6.12 -8.28 -8.01
C TYR A 169 7.06 -7.24 -8.63
N VAL A 170 6.57 -6.46 -9.61
CA VAL A 170 7.38 -5.43 -10.27
C VAL A 170 7.79 -4.35 -9.27
N ASN A 171 6.84 -3.89 -8.45
CA ASN A 171 7.10 -2.88 -7.43
C ASN A 171 8.14 -3.35 -6.42
N GLU A 172 8.00 -4.54 -5.84
CA GLU A 172 8.94 -5.05 -4.85
C GLU A 172 10.32 -5.37 -5.45
N ARG A 173 10.32 -6.03 -6.62
CA ARG A 173 11.55 -6.52 -7.25
C ARG A 173 12.38 -5.42 -7.86
N TYR A 174 11.75 -4.46 -8.53
CA TYR A 174 12.47 -3.42 -9.27
C TYR A 174 12.44 -2.08 -8.54
N ILE A 175 11.27 -1.60 -8.14
CA ILE A 175 11.14 -0.25 -7.57
C ILE A 175 11.71 -0.22 -6.15
N ALA A 176 11.22 -1.07 -5.24
CA ALA A 176 11.65 -1.09 -3.85
C ALA A 176 13.10 -1.53 -3.71
N THR A 177 13.51 -2.60 -4.41
CA THR A 177 14.91 -3.06 -4.39
C THR A 177 15.85 -2.03 -5.02
N GLY A 178 15.46 -1.42 -6.14
CA GLY A 178 16.21 -0.33 -6.76
C GLY A 178 16.37 0.86 -5.81
N GLY A 179 15.30 1.29 -5.17
CA GLY A 179 15.33 2.36 -4.17
C GLY A 179 16.23 2.06 -2.98
N ARG A 180 16.18 0.83 -2.44
CA ARG A 180 17.07 0.39 -1.34
C ARG A 180 18.53 0.33 -1.78
N LEU A 181 18.82 -0.11 -3.00
CA LEU A 181 20.19 -0.16 -3.53
C LEU A 181 20.75 1.24 -3.72
N LEU A 182 19.98 2.14 -4.33
CA LEU A 182 20.36 3.55 -4.48
C LEU A 182 20.59 4.22 -3.12
N GLY A 183 19.67 4.03 -2.17
CA GLY A 183 19.80 4.56 -0.82
C GLY A 183 21.04 4.03 -0.09
N ARG A 184 21.31 2.72 -0.16
CA ARG A 184 22.53 2.12 0.42
C ARG A 184 23.80 2.62 -0.26
N GLY A 185 23.77 2.82 -1.59
CA GLY A 185 24.87 3.41 -2.34
C GLY A 185 25.17 4.81 -1.83
N LEU A 186 24.17 5.70 -1.85
CA LEU A 186 24.30 7.07 -1.38
C LEU A 186 24.80 7.14 0.07
N TRP A 187 24.24 6.34 0.99
CA TRP A 187 24.70 6.30 2.37
C TRP A 187 26.17 5.86 2.50
N LYS A 188 26.57 4.75 1.84
CA LYS A 188 27.95 4.26 1.94
C LYS A 188 28.98 5.21 1.31
N TYR A 189 28.66 5.81 0.17
CA TYR A 189 29.58 6.71 -0.53
C TYR A 189 29.63 8.10 0.11
N SER A 190 28.49 8.64 0.52
CA SER A 190 28.40 10.00 1.08
C SER A 190 28.76 10.05 2.56
N ASP A 191 28.17 9.19 3.38
CA ASP A 191 28.26 9.32 4.84
C ASP A 191 29.50 8.57 5.35
N ALA A 192 29.51 7.25 5.19
CA ALA A 192 30.61 6.41 5.67
C ALA A 192 31.94 6.67 4.91
N GLY A 193 31.88 6.98 3.62
CA GLY A 193 33.06 7.20 2.78
C GLY A 193 33.64 8.61 2.91
N LEU A 194 32.85 9.63 2.58
CA LEU A 194 33.32 11.01 2.51
C LEU A 194 33.43 11.66 3.89
N ILE A 195 32.42 11.50 4.75
CA ILE A 195 32.37 12.18 6.05
C ILE A 195 33.23 11.43 7.06
N ASP A 196 32.92 10.16 7.33
CA ASP A 196 33.63 9.39 8.36
C ASP A 196 35.04 9.01 7.93
N GLY A 197 35.21 8.60 6.68
CA GLY A 197 36.49 8.13 6.14
C GLY A 197 37.50 9.25 5.91
N LEU A 198 37.13 10.23 5.07
CA LEU A 198 38.05 11.28 4.62
C LEU A 198 38.16 12.43 5.63
N ILE A 199 37.04 12.93 6.15
CA ILE A 199 37.05 14.13 6.99
C ILE A 199 37.41 13.76 8.44
N VAL A 200 36.70 12.81 9.06
CA VAL A 200 36.90 12.50 10.49
C VAL A 200 38.18 11.67 10.70
N ASN A 201 38.27 10.50 10.06
CA ASN A 201 39.42 9.61 10.23
C ASN A 201 40.71 10.13 9.56
N GLY A 202 40.59 10.90 8.48
CA GLY A 202 41.74 11.57 7.88
C GLY A 202 42.36 12.60 8.83
N THR A 203 41.51 13.42 9.46
CA THR A 203 41.97 14.43 10.42
C THR A 203 42.56 13.79 11.68
N SER A 204 41.92 12.75 12.22
CA SER A 204 42.45 12.06 13.42
C SER A 204 43.80 11.39 13.17
N LYS A 205 44.00 10.76 12.00
CA LYS A 205 45.28 10.18 11.59
C LYS A 205 46.37 11.22 11.37
N ALA A 206 46.03 12.36 10.77
CA ALA A 206 46.97 13.47 10.59
C ALA A 206 47.46 14.04 11.93
N ILE A 207 46.54 14.25 12.88
CA ILE A 207 46.86 14.69 14.25
C ILE A 207 47.71 13.64 14.96
N GLY A 208 47.36 12.35 14.87
CA GLY A 208 48.13 11.26 15.48
C GLY A 208 49.55 11.14 14.91
N TRP A 209 49.72 11.33 13.60
CA TRP A 209 51.03 11.37 12.94
C TRP A 209 51.87 12.55 13.41
N LEU A 210 51.28 13.76 13.45
CA LEU A 210 51.94 14.96 13.98
C LEU A 210 52.37 14.76 15.43
N ALA A 211 51.49 14.22 16.28
CA ALA A 211 51.80 13.94 17.68
C ALA A 211 52.96 12.94 17.81
N THR A 212 53.05 11.94 16.94
CA THR A 212 54.14 10.96 16.94
C THR A 212 55.49 11.61 16.57
N ILE A 213 55.49 12.54 15.62
CA ILE A 213 56.69 13.31 15.26
C ILE A 213 57.12 14.21 16.40
N VAL A 214 56.19 14.99 16.96
CA VAL A 214 56.47 15.90 18.08
C VAL A 214 57.00 15.13 19.29
N ARG A 215 56.47 13.92 19.56
CA ARG A 215 56.97 13.06 20.63
C ARG A 215 58.43 12.64 20.45
N ARG A 216 58.91 12.47 19.22
CA ARG A 216 60.33 12.14 18.97
C ARG A 216 61.29 13.31 19.24
N VAL A 217 60.79 14.54 19.23
CA VAL A 217 61.56 15.73 19.62
C VAL A 217 61.82 15.76 21.13
N GLN A 218 60.96 15.11 21.93
CA GLN A 218 61.18 14.91 23.36
C GLN A 218 62.12 13.72 23.60
N THR A 219 63.44 13.99 23.64
CA THR A 219 64.49 12.97 23.77
C THR A 219 64.82 12.60 25.23
N GLY A 220 64.29 13.32 26.22
CA GLY A 220 64.50 13.05 27.66
C GLY A 220 65.87 13.48 28.21
N PHE A 221 66.80 13.94 27.37
CA PHE A 221 68.11 14.43 27.80
C PHE A 221 68.06 15.90 28.21
N LEU A 222 68.56 16.24 29.41
CA LEU A 222 68.59 17.61 29.96
C LEU A 222 69.23 18.64 29.02
N TYR A 223 70.28 18.27 28.28
CA TYR A 223 70.96 19.17 27.35
C TYR A 223 70.07 19.64 26.19
N HIS A 224 69.16 18.80 25.68
CA HIS A 224 68.24 19.18 24.61
C HIS A 224 67.23 20.22 25.09
N TYR A 225 66.76 20.12 26.34
CA TYR A 225 65.86 21.10 26.94
C TYR A 225 66.56 22.43 27.21
N ALA A 226 67.80 22.41 27.73
CA ALA A 226 68.58 23.62 27.95
C ALA A 226 68.83 24.40 26.64
N PHE A 227 69.18 23.69 25.57
CA PHE A 227 69.36 24.29 24.23
C PHE A 227 68.05 24.89 23.68
N ALA A 228 66.93 24.17 23.80
CA ALA A 228 65.62 24.66 23.39
C ALA A 228 65.19 25.92 24.17
N MET A 229 65.47 25.99 25.48
CA MET A 229 65.16 27.16 26.31
C MET A 229 65.98 28.39 25.90
N ILE A 230 67.28 28.22 25.63
CA ILE A 230 68.14 29.33 25.19
C ILE A 230 67.68 29.89 23.84
N ILE A 231 67.38 29.01 22.86
CA ILE A 231 66.83 29.41 21.57
C ILE A 231 65.47 30.09 21.74
N GLY A 232 64.60 29.53 22.59
CA GLY A 232 63.30 30.13 22.89
C GLY A 232 63.42 31.53 23.49
N LEU A 233 64.32 31.72 24.46
CA LEU A 233 64.58 33.02 25.08
C LEU A 233 65.16 34.02 24.07
N LEU A 234 66.14 33.62 23.26
CA LEU A 234 66.71 34.45 22.19
C LEU A 234 65.66 34.85 21.17
N GLY A 235 64.81 33.90 20.73
CA GLY A 235 63.73 34.17 19.79
C GLY A 235 62.69 35.13 20.35
N LEU A 236 62.29 34.94 21.61
CA LEU A 236 61.32 35.80 22.29
C LEU A 236 61.90 37.21 22.51
N LEU A 237 63.15 37.31 22.96
CA LEU A 237 63.85 38.60 23.07
C LEU A 237 63.99 39.29 21.71
N THR A 238 64.32 38.55 20.65
CA THR A 238 64.42 39.12 19.30
C THR A 238 63.07 39.61 18.81
N TRP A 239 61.98 38.84 19.03
CA TRP A 239 60.63 39.25 18.66
C TRP A 239 60.12 40.46 19.45
N VAL A 240 60.48 40.58 20.73
CA VAL A 240 60.07 41.72 21.58
C VAL A 240 60.90 42.98 21.29
N VAL A 241 62.18 42.82 20.91
CA VAL A 241 63.10 43.93 20.63
C VAL A 241 62.97 44.44 19.18
N SER A 242 62.45 43.62 18.26
CA SER A 242 62.11 44.01 16.88
C SER A 242 60.75 44.68 16.79
#